data_AF-A0A0C9U073-F1
#
_entry.id   AF-A0A0C9U073-F1
#
_cell.length_a   1.000
_cell.length_b   1.000
_cell.length_c   1.000
_cell.angle_alpha   90.00
_cell.angle_beta   90.00
_cell.angle_gamma   90.00
#
_symmetry.space_group_name_H-M   'P 1'
#
loop_
_entity.id
_entity.type
_entity.pdbx_description
1 polymer ?
#
loop_
_entity_poly.entity_id
_entity_poly.type
_entity_poly.pdbx_seq_one_letter_code
_entity_poly.pdbx_strand_id
1 'polypeptide(L)'
;MGKYDHVSELTGAENYPQWRRQITLALQGKGLWQHCSNGTDISNFKEYASIKPTFADPSQPTTDEIKEMKEWIRDDAKAKEIICRKILSLVLSILDEKKSARKQWGILATHYARLDITSQFELQAQISTERLKDASDATRYLGAFQDARRRFIEMGATFTDDEAVFMLLEGLPKTVEWKVFK
;
A
#
# COMPACT_ATOMS: atom_id res chain seq x y z
N MET A 1 -14.89 -22.06 9.85
CA MET A 1 -13.66 -21.33 9.50
C MET A 1 -13.78 -20.84 8.07
N GLY A 2 -13.81 -19.53 7.88
CA GLY A 2 -13.94 -18.88 6.58
C GLY A 2 -12.62 -18.94 5.80
N LYS A 3 -12.71 -18.99 4.46
CA LYS A 3 -11.59 -19.11 3.51
C LYS A 3 -10.54 -17.97 3.60
N TYR A 4 -10.82 -16.92 4.37
CA TYR A 4 -10.01 -15.71 4.49
C TYR A 4 -9.75 -15.27 5.93
N ASP A 5 -9.94 -16.13 6.93
CA ASP A 5 -9.80 -15.75 8.34
C ASP A 5 -8.38 -15.27 8.70
N HIS A 6 -7.37 -15.65 7.90
CA HIS A 6 -5.97 -15.24 8.06
C HIS A 6 -5.62 -13.86 7.46
N VAL A 7 -6.54 -13.23 6.71
CA VAL A 7 -6.32 -11.89 6.16
C VAL A 7 -6.83 -10.87 7.16
N SER A 8 -5.95 -9.99 7.62
CA SER A 8 -6.31 -8.88 8.52
C SER A 8 -7.23 -7.91 7.79
N GLU A 9 -8.16 -7.28 8.52
CA GLU A 9 -9.01 -6.23 7.96
C GLU A 9 -8.19 -4.95 7.71
N LEU A 10 -8.40 -4.28 6.58
CA LEU A 10 -7.79 -2.99 6.28
C LEU A 10 -8.41 -1.90 7.17
N THR A 11 -7.62 -1.38 8.10
CA THR A 11 -8.05 -0.37 9.07
C THR A 11 -7.53 1.02 8.73
N GLY A 12 -6.37 1.10 8.07
CA GLY A 12 -5.68 2.35 7.83
C GLY A 12 -4.42 2.18 7.01
N ALA A 13 -3.61 3.25 6.98
CA ALA A 13 -2.37 3.27 6.21
C ALA A 13 -1.32 2.32 6.79
N GLU A 14 -1.31 2.16 8.11
CA GLU A 14 -0.36 1.35 8.87
C GLU A 14 -0.36 -0.12 8.45
N ASN A 15 -1.53 -0.68 8.12
CA ASN A 15 -1.67 -2.08 7.74
C ASN A 15 -1.94 -2.28 6.25
N TYR A 16 -2.03 -1.19 5.47
CA TYR A 16 -2.27 -1.24 4.03
C TYR A 16 -1.22 -2.06 3.26
N PRO A 17 0.11 -1.92 3.49
CA PRO A 17 1.11 -2.71 2.74
C PRO A 17 0.94 -4.22 2.93
N GLN A 18 0.74 -4.65 4.19
CA GLN A 18 0.52 -6.05 4.53
C GLN A 18 -0.81 -6.57 3.96
N TRP A 19 -1.88 -5.79 4.14
CA TRP A 19 -3.20 -6.11 3.61
C TRP A 19 -3.16 -6.28 2.08
N ARG A 20 -2.53 -5.32 1.39
CA ARG A 20 -2.40 -5.33 -0.07
C ARG A 20 -1.71 -6.60 -0.54
N ARG A 21 -0.60 -6.98 0.10
CA ARG A 21 0.12 -8.23 -0.21
C ARG A 21 -0.77 -9.47 -0.03
N GLN A 22 -1.50 -9.55 1.09
CA GLN A 22 -2.38 -10.70 1.38
C GLN A 22 -3.53 -10.80 0.38
N ILE A 23 -4.17 -9.68 0.03
CA ILE A 23 -5.26 -9.67 -0.96
C ILE A 23 -4.74 -9.98 -2.37
N THR A 24 -3.57 -9.45 -2.76
CA THR A 24 -2.93 -9.83 -4.03
C THR A 24 -2.71 -11.34 -4.12
N LEU A 25 -2.18 -11.97 -3.07
CA LEU A 25 -2.00 -13.43 -3.03
C LEU A 25 -3.35 -14.18 -3.11
N ALA A 26 -4.38 -13.70 -2.42
CA ALA A 26 -5.71 -14.28 -2.46
C ALA A 26 -6.36 -14.20 -3.86
N LEU A 27 -6.17 -13.08 -4.56
CA LEU A 27 -6.62 -12.89 -5.93
C LEU A 27 -5.83 -13.77 -6.91
N GLN A 28 -4.51 -13.86 -6.76
CA GLN A 28 -3.66 -14.73 -7.57
C GLN A 28 -4.03 -16.21 -7.40
N GLY A 29 -4.23 -16.67 -6.15
CA GLY A 29 -4.66 -18.05 -5.87
C GLY A 29 -6.04 -18.41 -6.43
N LYS A 30 -6.83 -17.42 -6.85
CA LYS A 30 -8.12 -17.61 -7.53
C LYS A 30 -8.08 -17.28 -9.03
N GLY A 31 -6.93 -16.89 -9.59
CA GLY A 31 -6.82 -16.47 -10.99
C GLY A 31 -7.50 -15.13 -11.31
N LEU A 32 -7.79 -14.32 -10.29
CA LEU A 32 -8.55 -13.07 -10.45
C LEU A 32 -7.68 -11.81 -10.49
N TRP A 33 -6.36 -11.93 -10.24
CA TRP A 33 -5.46 -10.79 -10.15
C TRP A 33 -5.44 -9.90 -11.39
N GLN A 34 -5.62 -10.47 -12.58
CA GLN A 34 -5.68 -9.73 -13.84
C GLN A 34 -6.84 -8.72 -13.90
N HIS A 35 -7.91 -8.93 -13.13
CA HIS A 35 -9.02 -7.96 -12.99
C HIS A 35 -8.65 -6.76 -12.11
N CYS A 36 -7.54 -6.82 -11.37
CA CYS A 36 -7.03 -5.76 -10.51
C CYS A 36 -5.76 -5.11 -11.04
N SER A 37 -4.91 -5.88 -11.75
CA SER A 37 -3.64 -5.39 -12.29
C SER A 37 -3.82 -4.35 -13.40
N ASN A 38 -2.77 -3.57 -13.60
CA ASN A 38 -2.62 -2.58 -14.68
C ASN A 38 -1.51 -2.99 -15.66
N GLY A 39 -1.02 -4.23 -15.61
CA GLY A 39 0.05 -4.67 -16.50
C GLY A 39 -0.39 -4.66 -17.97
N THR A 40 0.49 -4.15 -18.82
CA THR A 40 0.26 -4.04 -20.28
C THR A 40 1.16 -4.96 -21.09
N ASP A 41 2.19 -5.54 -20.45
CA ASP A 41 3.13 -6.45 -21.08
C ASP A 41 2.52 -7.85 -21.18
N ILE A 42 2.23 -8.26 -22.42
CA ILE A 42 1.63 -9.56 -22.72
C ILE A 42 2.56 -10.74 -22.41
N SER A 43 3.88 -10.50 -22.39
CA SER A 43 4.86 -11.53 -22.00
C SER A 43 4.79 -11.83 -20.51
N ASN A 44 4.29 -10.88 -19.71
CA ASN A 44 3.98 -11.07 -18.30
C ASN A 44 2.49 -11.39 -18.10
N PHE A 45 2.08 -12.58 -18.53
CA PHE A 45 0.68 -13.02 -18.44
C PHE A 45 0.10 -12.93 -17.01
N LYS A 46 0.94 -13.08 -15.97
CA LYS A 46 0.48 -12.97 -14.57
C LYS A 46 0.01 -11.56 -14.23
N GLU A 47 0.69 -10.54 -14.73
CA GLU A 47 0.36 -9.13 -14.48
C GLU A 47 -0.51 -8.51 -15.58
N TYR A 48 -0.68 -9.19 -16.71
CA TYR A 48 -1.44 -8.67 -17.83
C TYR A 48 -2.90 -8.38 -17.43
N ALA A 49 -3.32 -7.14 -17.65
CA ALA A 49 -4.61 -6.65 -17.24
C ALA A 49 -5.73 -7.24 -18.12
N SER A 50 -6.72 -7.87 -17.48
CA SER A 50 -7.93 -8.35 -18.16
C SER A 50 -8.73 -7.16 -18.70
N ILE A 51 -9.05 -7.16 -19.99
CA ILE A 51 -9.79 -6.08 -20.64
C ILE A 51 -11.27 -6.44 -20.65
N LYS A 52 -12.13 -5.48 -20.30
CA LYS A 52 -13.58 -5.68 -20.39
C LYS A 52 -13.95 -5.87 -21.87
N PRO A 53 -14.62 -6.97 -22.25
CA PRO A 53 -15.04 -7.20 -23.62
C PRO A 53 -15.96 -6.07 -24.13
N THR A 54 -16.03 -5.91 -25.44
CA THR A 54 -16.95 -4.99 -26.12
C THR A 54 -17.61 -5.73 -27.27
N PHE A 55 -18.90 -5.47 -27.50
CA PHE A 55 -19.62 -6.05 -28.64
C PHE A 55 -19.16 -5.40 -29.95
N ALA A 56 -18.89 -6.21 -30.97
CA ALA A 56 -18.55 -5.71 -32.31
C ALA A 56 -19.73 -4.93 -32.93
N ASP A 57 -20.95 -5.42 -32.74
CA ASP A 57 -22.20 -4.71 -33.03
C ASP A 57 -23.09 -4.67 -31.76
N PRO A 58 -23.25 -3.50 -31.11
CA PRO A 58 -24.09 -3.36 -29.92
C PRO A 58 -25.57 -3.70 -30.14
N SER A 59 -26.06 -3.63 -31.39
CA SER A 59 -27.45 -3.90 -31.74
C SER A 59 -27.73 -5.39 -31.96
N GLN A 60 -26.68 -6.18 -32.26
CA GLN A 60 -26.76 -7.62 -32.51
C GLN A 60 -25.56 -8.38 -31.92
N PRO A 61 -25.41 -8.40 -30.58
CA PRO A 61 -24.32 -9.14 -29.96
C PRO A 61 -24.48 -10.64 -30.18
N THR A 62 -23.38 -11.31 -30.50
CA THR A 62 -23.35 -12.77 -30.67
C THR A 62 -23.46 -13.49 -29.32
N THR A 63 -23.89 -14.76 -29.35
CA THR A 63 -23.97 -15.60 -28.15
C THR A 63 -22.63 -15.71 -27.43
N ASP A 64 -21.52 -15.79 -28.18
CA ASP A 64 -20.17 -15.92 -27.63
C ASP A 64 -19.71 -14.62 -26.96
N GLU A 65 -19.93 -13.46 -27.58
CA GLU A 65 -19.59 -12.17 -26.95
C GLU A 65 -20.41 -11.91 -25.68
N ILE A 66 -21.70 -12.29 -25.67
CA ILE A 66 -22.54 -12.19 -24.47
C ILE A 66 -21.98 -13.09 -23.36
N LYS A 67 -21.54 -14.30 -23.70
CA LYS A 67 -20.95 -15.24 -22.76
C LYS A 67 -19.66 -14.68 -22.16
N GLU A 68 -18.75 -14.19 -23.00
CA GLU A 68 -17.48 -13.61 -22.57
C GLU A 68 -17.69 -12.38 -21.66
N MET A 69 -18.61 -11.48 -22.03
CA MET A 69 -18.97 -10.33 -21.19
C MET A 69 -19.52 -10.77 -19.82
N LYS A 70 -20.40 -11.78 -19.78
CA LYS A 70 -20.96 -12.30 -18.52
C LYS A 70 -19.90 -12.94 -17.64
N GLU A 71 -18.95 -13.67 -18.24
CA GLU A 71 -17.82 -14.28 -17.53
C GLU A 71 -16.91 -13.19 -16.95
N TRP A 72 -16.57 -12.17 -17.73
CA TRP A 72 -15.76 -11.04 -17.27
C TRP A 72 -16.42 -10.30 -16.09
N ILE A 73 -17.72 -10.00 -16.20
CA ILE A 73 -18.49 -9.33 -15.13
C ILE A 73 -18.51 -10.18 -13.86
N ARG A 74 -18.69 -11.49 -14.00
CA ARG A 74 -18.70 -12.43 -12.87
C ARG A 74 -17.35 -12.44 -12.16
N ASP A 75 -16.25 -12.49 -12.89
CA ASP A 75 -14.92 -12.57 -12.31
C ASP A 75 -14.47 -11.21 -11.71
N ASP A 76 -14.85 -10.09 -12.34
CA ASP A 76 -14.70 -8.76 -11.73
C ASP A 76 -15.49 -8.64 -10.42
N ALA A 77 -16.73 -9.14 -10.36
CA ALA A 77 -17.53 -9.15 -9.14
C ALA A 77 -16.90 -10.01 -8.02
N LYS A 78 -16.33 -11.18 -8.36
CA LYS A 78 -15.59 -12.01 -7.38
C LYS A 78 -14.32 -11.31 -6.88
N ALA A 79 -13.60 -10.62 -7.76
CA ALA A 79 -12.41 -9.87 -7.39
C ALA A 79 -12.78 -8.73 -6.43
N LYS A 80 -13.86 -8.00 -6.72
CA LYS A 80 -14.43 -6.99 -5.82
C LYS A 80 -14.85 -7.55 -4.47
N GLU A 81 -15.53 -8.70 -4.44
CA GLU A 81 -15.91 -9.36 -3.19
C GLU A 81 -14.67 -9.60 -2.31
N ILE A 82 -13.58 -10.11 -2.89
CA ILE A 82 -12.35 -10.39 -2.15
C ILE A 82 -11.72 -9.09 -1.61
N ILE A 83 -11.68 -8.04 -2.42
CA ILE A 83 -11.20 -6.72 -2.01
C ILE A 83 -12.05 -6.20 -0.84
N CYS A 84 -13.37 -6.13 -0.99
CA CYS A 84 -14.25 -5.47 -0.03
C CYS A 84 -14.47 -6.25 1.28
N ARG A 85 -14.30 -7.58 1.27
CA ARG A 85 -14.60 -8.44 2.44
C ARG A 85 -13.67 -8.24 3.64
N LYS A 86 -12.51 -7.62 3.41
CA LYS A 86 -11.49 -7.38 4.44
C LYS A 86 -11.17 -5.90 4.55
N ILE A 87 -12.19 -5.05 4.49
CA ILE A 87 -12.06 -3.60 4.57
C ILE A 87 -13.01 -3.09 5.63
N LEU A 88 -12.49 -2.27 6.55
CA LEU A 88 -13.29 -1.58 7.56
C LEU A 88 -14.36 -0.71 6.89
N SER A 89 -15.55 -0.64 7.47
CA SER A 89 -16.69 0.10 6.89
C SER A 89 -16.37 1.56 6.51
N LEU A 90 -15.52 2.24 7.28
CA LEU A 90 -15.06 3.59 6.97
C LEU A 90 -14.24 3.63 5.67
N VAL A 91 -13.33 2.68 5.48
CA VAL A 91 -12.53 2.54 4.26
C VAL A 91 -13.39 2.02 3.10
N LEU A 92 -14.45 1.26 3.37
CA LEU A 92 -15.39 0.86 2.33
C LEU A 92 -16.14 2.07 1.75
N SER A 93 -16.39 3.11 2.56
CA SER A 93 -17.12 4.32 2.13
C SER A 93 -16.42 5.13 1.02
N ILE A 94 -15.10 4.97 0.85
CA ILE A 94 -14.36 5.61 -0.25
C ILE A 94 -14.48 4.83 -1.58
N LEU A 95 -15.06 3.64 -1.56
CA LEU A 95 -15.25 2.79 -2.73
C LEU A 95 -16.66 2.94 -3.29
N ASP A 96 -16.76 3.12 -4.62
CA ASP A 96 -18.03 3.13 -5.34
C ASP A 96 -18.34 1.71 -5.88
N GLU A 97 -19.49 1.18 -5.48
CA GLU A 97 -19.98 -0.15 -5.87
C GLU A 97 -20.13 -0.32 -7.39
N LYS A 98 -20.28 0.77 -8.16
CA LYS A 98 -20.42 0.72 -9.62
C LYS A 98 -19.07 0.58 -10.34
N LYS A 99 -17.96 0.74 -9.63
CA LYS A 99 -16.61 0.64 -10.20
C LYS A 99 -16.16 -0.82 -10.30
N SER A 100 -15.26 -1.08 -11.26
CA SER A 100 -14.62 -2.39 -11.42
C SER A 100 -13.62 -2.67 -10.30
N ALA A 101 -13.22 -3.93 -10.16
CA ALA A 101 -12.20 -4.35 -9.19
C ALA A 101 -10.90 -3.54 -9.36
N ARG A 102 -10.42 -3.39 -10.60
CA ARG A 102 -9.25 -2.55 -10.95
C ARG A 102 -9.39 -1.13 -10.43
N LYS A 103 -10.54 -0.50 -10.65
CA LYS A 103 -10.72 0.90 -10.29
C LYS A 103 -10.79 1.07 -8.77
N GLN A 104 -11.46 0.17 -8.06
CA GLN A 104 -11.46 0.15 -6.60
C GLN A 104 -10.05 -0.10 -6.03
N TRP A 105 -9.32 -1.06 -6.60
CA TRP A 105 -7.92 -1.33 -6.24
C TRP A 105 -7.03 -0.10 -6.42
N GLY A 106 -7.19 0.61 -7.55
CA GLY A 106 -6.48 1.86 -7.82
C GLY A 106 -6.88 3.01 -6.89
N ILE A 107 -8.15 3.12 -6.49
CA ILE A 107 -8.60 4.11 -5.50
C ILE A 107 -7.90 3.89 -4.17
N LEU A 108 -7.87 2.64 -3.67
CA LEU A 108 -7.15 2.29 -2.45
C LEU A 108 -5.67 2.62 -2.57
N ALA A 109 -5.02 2.20 -3.65
CA ALA A 109 -3.60 2.47 -3.89
C ALA A 109 -3.28 3.96 -3.86
N THR A 110 -4.07 4.78 -4.55
CA THR A 110 -3.87 6.25 -4.56
C THR A 110 -4.19 6.88 -3.20
N HIS A 111 -5.23 6.43 -2.51
CA HIS A 111 -5.61 6.97 -1.20
C HIS A 111 -4.50 6.76 -0.18
N TYR A 112 -4.00 5.53 -0.07
CA TYR A 112 -2.95 5.20 0.88
C TYR A 112 -1.57 5.71 0.45
N ALA A 113 -1.25 5.81 -0.84
CA ALA A 113 -0.03 6.46 -1.29
C ALA A 113 0.05 7.93 -0.87
N ARG A 114 -1.08 8.65 -0.87
CA ARG A 114 -1.12 10.04 -0.40
C ARG A 114 -0.94 10.15 1.11
N LEU A 115 -1.61 9.29 1.88
CA LEU A 115 -1.45 9.22 3.33
C LEU A 115 -0.02 8.86 3.72
N ASP A 116 0.60 7.98 2.94
CA ASP A 116 1.97 7.57 3.10
C ASP A 116 2.93 8.76 2.90
N ILE A 117 2.78 9.53 1.82
CA ILE A 117 3.59 10.75 1.59
C ILE A 117 3.45 11.76 2.73
N THR A 118 2.22 12.04 3.20
CA THR A 118 2.02 12.96 4.33
C THR A 118 2.69 12.43 5.60
N SER A 119 2.55 11.13 5.89
CA SER A 119 3.19 10.48 7.04
C SER A 119 4.71 10.52 6.95
N GLN A 120 5.28 10.40 5.73
CA GLN A 120 6.71 10.54 5.50
C GLN A 120 7.19 11.97 5.83
N PHE A 121 6.49 13.01 5.39
CA PHE A 121 6.84 14.39 5.70
C PHE A 121 6.70 14.70 7.20
N GLU A 122 5.65 14.21 7.86
CA GLU A 122 5.47 14.34 9.31
C GLU A 122 6.59 13.66 10.08
N LEU A 123 6.94 12.44 9.68
CA LEU A 123 8.04 11.68 10.28
C LEU A 123 9.37 12.40 10.05
N GLN A 124 9.63 12.92 8.85
CA GLN A 124 10.82 13.71 8.55
C GLN A 124 10.90 14.98 9.41
N ALA A 125 9.79 15.71 9.55
CA ALA A 125 9.71 16.87 10.42
C ALA A 125 10.00 16.49 11.87
N GLN A 126 9.42 15.40 12.38
CA GLN A 126 9.67 14.91 13.73
C GLN A 126 11.17 14.65 13.97
N ILE A 127 11.81 13.85 13.12
CA ILE A 127 13.22 13.47 13.31
C ILE A 127 14.16 14.67 13.12
N SER A 128 13.85 15.59 12.21
CA SER A 128 14.67 16.80 12.00
C SER A 128 14.69 17.72 13.22
N THR A 129 13.69 17.63 14.10
CA THR A 129 13.61 18.37 15.36
C THR A 129 14.18 17.60 16.56
N GLU A 130 14.50 16.31 16.41
CA GLU A 130 15.10 15.53 17.48
C GLU A 130 16.46 16.10 17.87
N ARG A 131 16.69 16.23 19.17
CA ARG A 131 17.94 16.73 19.74
C ARG A 131 18.43 15.77 20.81
N LEU A 132 19.74 15.52 20.80
CA LEU A 132 20.40 14.84 21.90
C LEU A 132 20.52 15.84 23.06
N LYS A 133 19.90 15.53 24.20
CA LYS A 133 19.94 16.41 25.37
C LYS A 133 21.29 16.36 26.07
N ASP A 134 21.73 15.14 26.38
CA ASP A 134 23.00 14.85 27.04
C ASP A 134 23.41 13.39 26.77
N ALA A 135 24.57 12.97 27.30
CA ALA A 135 25.10 11.63 27.08
C ALA A 135 24.19 10.50 27.59
N SER A 136 23.38 10.73 28.62
CA SER A 136 22.44 9.73 29.15
C SER A 136 21.23 9.53 28.23
N ASP A 137 20.91 10.54 27.41
CA ASP A 137 19.82 10.53 26.43
C ASP A 137 20.18 9.82 25.11
N ALA A 138 21.45 9.40 24.93
CA ALA A 138 21.95 8.84 23.68
C ALA A 138 21.16 7.62 23.19
N THR A 139 20.74 6.75 24.10
CA THR A 139 19.97 5.55 23.75
C THR A 139 18.59 5.90 23.20
N ARG A 140 17.89 6.86 23.83
CA ARG A 140 16.59 7.36 23.36
C ARG A 140 16.74 8.04 22.00
N TYR A 141 17.76 8.89 21.86
CA TYR A 141 18.03 9.63 20.63
C TYR A 141 18.31 8.68 19.46
N LEU A 142 19.21 7.71 19.63
CA LEU A 142 19.48 6.70 18.59
C LEU A 142 18.26 5.83 18.29
N GLY A 143 17.49 5.45 19.31
CA GLY A 143 16.26 4.67 19.16
C GLY A 143 15.24 5.38 18.26
N ALA A 144 15.07 6.70 18.42
CA ALA A 144 14.16 7.49 17.60
C ALA A 144 14.53 7.43 16.10
N PHE A 145 15.82 7.50 15.75
CA PHE A 145 16.29 7.40 14.38
C PHE A 145 16.15 5.98 13.80
N GLN A 146 16.39 4.95 14.61
CA GLN A 146 16.20 3.55 14.21
C GLN A 146 14.71 3.24 13.96
N ASP A 147 13.82 3.70 14.83
CA ASP A 147 12.38 3.55 14.69
C ASP A 147 11.86 4.31 13.47
N ALA A 148 12.34 5.54 13.26
CA ALA A 148 12.01 6.32 12.09
C ALA A 148 12.45 5.65 10.78
N ARG A 149 13.68 5.14 10.73
CA ARG A 149 14.18 4.39 9.57
C ARG A 149 13.31 3.18 9.27
N ARG A 150 12.93 2.41 10.29
CA ARG A 150 12.01 1.27 10.14
C ARG A 150 10.68 1.70 9.53
N ARG A 151 10.09 2.80 10.03
CA ARG A 151 8.83 3.35 9.52
C ARG A 151 8.93 3.85 8.08
N PHE A 152 10.02 4.53 7.70
CA PHE A 152 10.24 4.91 6.30
C PHE A 152 10.33 3.69 5.37
N ILE A 153 10.98 2.62 5.80
CA ILE A 153 11.04 1.36 5.03
C ILE A 153 9.65 0.73 4.89
N GLU A 154 8.85 0.71 5.96
CA GLU A 154 7.48 0.20 5.95
C GLU A 154 6.57 1.00 5.00
N MET A 155 6.79 2.31 4.91
CA MET A 155 6.15 3.24 3.97
C MET A 155 6.66 3.06 2.52
N GLY A 156 7.76 2.34 2.30
CA GLY A 156 8.38 2.20 0.98
C GLY A 156 9.09 3.47 0.49
N ALA A 157 9.42 4.37 1.42
CA ALA A 157 10.20 5.57 1.15
C ALA A 157 11.69 5.22 1.04
N THR A 158 12.39 5.87 0.11
CA THR A 158 13.86 5.89 0.10
C THR A 158 14.34 6.89 1.15
N PHE A 159 14.65 6.40 2.35
CA PHE A 159 15.40 7.14 3.37
C PHE A 159 16.84 6.61 3.38
N THR A 160 17.74 7.37 2.78
CA THR A 160 19.12 6.92 2.58
C THR A 160 19.92 6.94 3.88
N ASP A 161 20.97 6.12 3.97
CA ASP A 161 21.89 6.14 5.10
C ASP A 161 22.57 7.52 5.24
N ASP A 162 22.88 8.19 4.13
CA ASP A 162 23.49 9.53 4.12
C ASP A 162 22.55 10.59 4.71
N GLU A 163 21.27 10.59 4.32
CA GLU A 163 20.26 11.49 4.90
C GLU A 163 20.04 11.21 6.40
N ALA A 164 20.02 9.93 6.79
CA ALA A 164 19.87 9.52 8.18
C ALA A 164 21.04 10.02 9.03
N VAL A 165 22.27 9.82 8.56
CA VAL A 165 23.49 10.28 9.23
C VAL A 165 23.51 11.80 9.32
N PHE A 166 23.18 12.51 8.23
CA PHE A 166 23.14 13.97 8.22
C PHE A 166 22.15 14.53 9.27
N MET A 167 20.92 14.02 9.31
CA MET A 167 19.92 14.46 10.29
C MET A 167 20.32 14.10 11.74
N LEU A 168 20.99 12.97 11.93
CA LEU A 168 21.50 12.55 13.24
C LEU A 168 22.60 13.49 13.74
N LEU A 169 23.50 13.92 12.86
CA LEU A 169 24.56 14.86 13.22
C LEU A 169 24.02 16.26 13.54
N GLU A 170 23.00 16.73 12.81
CA GLU A 170 22.34 18.02 13.04
C GLU A 170 21.69 18.13 14.44
N GLY A 171 21.26 17.01 15.02
CA GLY A 171 20.64 17.00 16.33
C GLY A 171 21.62 16.92 17.51
N LEU A 172 22.93 16.84 17.25
CA LEU A 172 23.95 16.82 18.28
C LEU A 172 24.16 18.20 18.93
N PRO A 173 24.58 18.26 20.21
CA PRO A 173 24.91 19.53 20.85
C PRO A 173 26.02 20.26 20.10
N LYS A 174 25.79 21.53 19.75
CA LYS A 174 26.77 22.39 19.05
C LYS A 174 27.93 22.84 19.95
N THR A 175 27.77 22.69 21.27
CA THR A 175 28.77 23.07 22.28
C THR A 175 29.40 21.84 22.90
N VAL A 176 30.73 21.83 22.92
CA VAL A 176 31.59 20.72 23.32
C VAL A 176 31.62 20.58 24.85
N GLU A 177 30.52 20.12 25.45
CA GLU A 177 30.57 19.48 26.77
C GLU A 177 30.25 17.99 26.63
N TRP A 178 30.89 17.34 25.66
CA TRP A 178 31.09 15.90 25.71
C TRP A 178 32.03 15.65 26.88
N LYS A 179 31.50 15.56 28.11
CA LYS A 179 32.25 15.05 29.24
C LYS A 179 32.69 13.65 28.85
N VAL A 180 33.94 13.58 28.40
CA VAL A 180 34.59 12.39 27.88
C VAL A 180 34.27 11.25 28.83
N PHE A 181 33.60 10.23 28.31
CA PHE A 181 33.20 9.04 29.04
C PHE A 181 34.43 8.51 29.78
N LYS A 182 34.40 8.56 31.12
CA LYS A 182 35.37 7.88 31.99
C LYS A 182 34.90 6.46 32.25
#